data_AF-A0A8J4LBN0-F1
#
_entry.id   AF-A0A8J4LBN0-F1
#
_cell.length_a   1.000
_cell.length_b   1.000
_cell.length_c   1.000
_cell.angle_alpha   90.00
_cell.angle_beta   90.00
_cell.angle_gamma   90.00
#
_symmetry.space_group_name_H-M   'P 1'
#
loop_
_entity.id
_entity.type
_entity.pdbx_description
1 polymer ?
#
loop_
_entity_poly.entity_id
_entity_poly.type
_entity_poly.pdbx_seq_one_letter_code
_entity_poly.pdbx_strand_id
1 'polypeptide(L)'
;TKEELEELNEEIKKIANKIRARLKAIEQSFDQGENANRTSADLRIRKTQHSVLAHKFVEVMTEYNETQTLFRERSKGRIQRQLEIS
;
A
#
# COMPACT_ATOMS: atom_id res chain seq x y z
N THR A 1 -20.49 5.47 10.31
CA THR A 1 -20.36 5.25 11.78
C THR A 1 -18.91 4.92 12.13
N LYS A 2 -18.53 4.80 13.41
CA LYS A 2 -17.17 4.38 13.81
C LYS A 2 -16.83 2.98 13.28
N GLU A 3 -17.81 2.09 13.28
CA GLU A 3 -17.72 0.71 12.81
C GLU A 3 -17.45 0.63 11.30
N GLU A 4 -18.21 1.36 10.48
CA GLU A 4 -17.95 1.46 9.02
C GLU A 4 -16.51 1.94 8.71
N LEU A 5 -15.96 2.85 9.51
CA LEU A 5 -14.58 3.33 9.34
C LEU A 5 -13.56 2.23 9.69
N GLU A 6 -13.82 1.43 10.72
CA GLU A 6 -12.97 0.30 11.10
C GLU A 6 -13.01 -0.80 10.02
N GLU A 7 -14.20 -1.12 9.51
CA GLU A 7 -14.38 -2.07 8.40
C GLU A 7 -13.62 -1.65 7.14
N LEU A 8 -13.75 -0.38 6.73
CA LEU A 8 -13.03 0.16 5.59
C LEU A 8 -11.50 0.09 5.79
N ASN A 9 -10.99 0.38 6.98
CA ASN A 9 -9.56 0.27 7.27
C ASN A 9 -9.06 -1.18 7.16
N GLU A 10 -9.84 -2.14 7.64
CA GLU A 10 -9.50 -3.56 7.51
C GLU A 10 -9.55 -4.05 6.07
N GLU A 11 -10.54 -3.60 5.29
CA GLU A 11 -10.61 -3.90 3.86
C GLU A 11 -9.40 -3.33 3.09
N ILE A 12 -9.03 -2.08 3.36
CA ILE A 12 -7.85 -1.44 2.75
C ILE A 12 -6.59 -2.25 3.07
N LYS A 13 -6.37 -2.63 4.33
CA LYS A 13 -5.22 -3.46 4.73
C LYS A 13 -5.21 -4.81 4.02
N LYS A 14 -6.37 -5.47 3.93
CA LYS A 14 -6.51 -6.77 3.26
C LYS A 14 -6.16 -6.67 1.78
N ILE A 15 -6.66 -5.64 1.10
CA ILE A 15 -6.35 -5.40 -0.32
C ILE A 15 -4.88 -5.06 -0.49
N ALA A 16 -4.30 -4.19 0.34
CA ALA A 16 -2.90 -3.81 0.30
C ALA A 16 -1.96 -5.01 0.47
N ASN A 17 -2.28 -5.92 1.39
CA ASN A 17 -1.51 -7.15 1.58
C ASN A 17 -1.59 -8.07 0.35
N LYS A 18 -2.75 -8.19 -0.28
CA LYS A 18 -2.91 -8.96 -1.53
C LYS A 18 -2.08 -8.35 -2.68
N ILE A 19 -2.10 -7.02 -2.83
CA ILE A 19 -1.31 -6.33 -3.86
C ILE A 19 0.18 -6.54 -3.60
N ARG A 20 0.66 -6.36 -2.37
CA ARG A 20 2.06 -6.59 -2.00
C ARG A 20 2.51 -8.01 -2.33
N ALA A 21 1.70 -9.02 -1.98
CA ALA A 21 2.00 -10.41 -2.28
C ALA A 21 2.12 -10.68 -3.79
N ARG A 22 1.22 -10.08 -4.60
CA ARG A 22 1.26 -10.20 -6.07
C ARG A 22 2.47 -9.50 -6.68
N LEU A 23 2.81 -8.29 -6.22
CA LEU A 23 4.02 -7.59 -6.66
C LEU A 23 5.27 -8.41 -6.39
N LYS A 24 5.39 -8.97 -5.17
CA LYS A 24 6.51 -9.84 -4.80
C LYS A 24 6.58 -11.10 -5.67
N ALA A 25 5.44 -11.72 -5.99
CA ALA A 25 5.41 -12.88 -6.87
C ALA A 25 5.87 -12.54 -8.31
N ILE A 26 5.49 -11.36 -8.82
CA ILE A 26 5.96 -10.87 -10.12
C ILE A 26 7.47 -10.64 -10.09
N GLU A 27 8.00 -9.99 -9.05
CA GLU A 27 9.43 -9.76 -8.87
C GLU A 27 10.21 -11.09 -8.88
N GLN A 28 9.77 -12.08 -8.10
CA GLN A 28 10.39 -13.41 -8.06
C GLN A 28 10.34 -14.16 -9.40
N SER A 29 9.34 -13.88 -10.24
CA SER A 29 9.24 -14.49 -11.58
C SER A 29 10.34 -14.02 -12.53
N PHE A 30 10.98 -12.88 -12.26
CA PHE A 30 12.08 -12.37 -13.07
C PHE A 30 13.34 -13.22 -12.91
N ASP A 31 13.61 -13.70 -11.69
CA ASP A 31 14.82 -14.47 -11.37
C ASP A 31 14.74 -15.92 -11.88
N GLN A 32 13.52 -16.47 -12.00
CA GLN A 32 13.29 -17.83 -12.49
C GLN A 32 13.46 -17.97 -14.02
N GLY A 33 13.38 -16.86 -14.77
CA GLY A 33 13.49 -16.83 -16.24
C GLY A 33 14.91 -16.55 -16.79
N GLU A 34 15.91 -16.37 -15.93
CA GLU A 34 17.24 -15.88 -16.28
C GLU A 34 18.07 -16.81 -17.18
N ASN A 35 17.68 -18.08 -17.36
CA ASN A 35 18.47 -19.06 -18.13
C ASN A 35 18.21 -19.06 -19.65
N ALA A 36 17.20 -18.36 -20.17
CA ALA A 36 16.88 -18.45 -21.61
C ALA A 36 16.83 -17.12 -22.37
N ASN A 37 16.55 -15.97 -21.74
CA ASN A 37 16.30 -14.76 -22.53
C ASN A 37 16.38 -13.44 -21.74
N ARG A 38 17.55 -13.12 -21.17
CA ARG A 38 17.83 -11.87 -20.43
C ARG A 38 17.50 -10.57 -21.20
N THR A 39 17.28 -10.65 -22.51
CA THR A 39 17.01 -9.53 -23.43
C THR A 39 15.65 -9.61 -24.13
N SER A 40 14.73 -10.48 -23.70
CA SER A 40 13.40 -10.55 -24.32
C SER A 40 12.61 -9.25 -24.11
N ALA A 41 11.89 -8.81 -25.16
CA ALA A 41 11.00 -7.66 -25.06
C ALA A 41 9.93 -7.86 -23.98
N ASP A 42 9.45 -9.10 -23.85
CA ASP A 42 8.47 -9.49 -22.84
C ASP A 42 8.99 -9.34 -21.40
N LEU A 43 10.25 -9.70 -21.12
CA LEU A 43 10.87 -9.47 -19.81
C LEU A 43 10.98 -7.97 -19.50
N ARG A 44 11.35 -7.14 -20.49
CA ARG A 44 11.41 -5.67 -20.31
C ARG A 44 10.03 -5.11 -20.00
N ILE A 45 9.01 -5.50 -20.75
CA ILE A 45 7.61 -5.08 -20.53
C ILE A 45 7.17 -5.43 -19.12
N ARG A 46 7.40 -6.67 -18.67
CA ARG A 46 7.03 -7.10 -17.32
C ARG A 46 7.77 -6.34 -16.22
N LYS A 47 9.07 -6.09 -16.37
CA LYS A 47 9.86 -5.27 -15.42
C LYS A 47 9.34 -3.83 -15.33
N THR A 48 9.05 -3.20 -16.47
CA THR A 48 8.48 -1.84 -16.51
C THR A 48 7.11 -1.80 -15.86
N GLN A 49 6.21 -2.74 -16.20
CA GLN A 49 4.88 -2.82 -15.58
C GLN A 49 4.97 -3.01 -14.06
N HIS A 50 5.85 -3.90 -13.59
CA HIS A 50 6.08 -4.10 -12.15
C HIS A 50 6.53 -2.80 -11.47
N SER A 51 7.50 -2.09 -12.03
CA SER A 51 7.98 -0.82 -11.48
C SER A 51 6.86 0.22 -11.38
N VAL A 52 6.07 0.41 -12.45
CA VAL A 52 4.94 1.35 -12.45
C VAL A 52 3.90 0.98 -11.38
N LEU A 53 3.52 -0.30 -11.28
CA LEU A 53 2.56 -0.77 -10.29
C LEU A 53 3.09 -0.62 -8.86
N ALA A 54 4.36 -0.93 -8.62
CA ALA A 54 5.00 -0.78 -7.31
C ALA A 54 5.05 0.69 -6.88
N HIS A 55 5.43 1.60 -7.79
CA HIS A 55 5.42 3.05 -7.51
C HIS A 55 4.01 3.54 -7.15
N LYS A 56 3.01 3.21 -7.97
CA LYS A 56 1.62 3.61 -7.70
C LYS A 56 1.09 3.04 -6.40
N PHE A 57 1.48 1.81 -6.05
CA PHE A 57 1.10 1.21 -4.77
C PHE A 57 1.70 1.97 -3.58
N VAL A 58 2.99 2.33 -3.65
CA VAL A 58 3.64 3.12 -2.60
C VAL A 58 3.01 4.50 -2.45
N GLU A 59 2.69 5.16 -3.56
CA GLU A 59 2.03 6.48 -3.57
C GLU A 59 0.69 6.42 -2.83
N VAL A 60 -0.20 5.52 -3.24
CA VAL A 60 -1.54 5.35 -2.62
C VAL A 60 -1.43 4.96 -1.15
N MET A 61 -0.50 4.07 -0.80
CA MET A 61 -0.33 3.66 0.59
C MET A 61 0.28 4.77 1.46
N THR A 62 1.11 5.64 0.89
CA THR A 62 1.65 6.82 1.59
C THR A 62 0.53 7.81 1.90
N GLU A 63 -0.27 8.17 0.90
CA GLU A 63 -1.42 9.08 1.08
C GLU A 63 -2.42 8.55 2.12
N TYR A 64 -2.71 7.25 2.07
CA TYR A 64 -3.55 6.58 3.07
C TYR A 64 -2.96 6.70 4.48
N ASN A 65 -1.66 6.41 4.65
CA ASN A 65 -1.01 6.47 5.96
C ASN A 65 -0.96 7.91 6.52
N GLU A 66 -0.73 8.91 5.66
CA GLU A 66 -0.77 10.33 6.03
C GLU A 66 -2.15 10.74 6.50
N THR A 67 -3.19 10.39 5.73
CA THR A 67 -4.59 10.66 6.08
C THR A 67 -4.96 10.01 7.42
N GLN A 68 -4.54 8.77 7.64
CA GLN A 68 -4.80 8.06 8.89
C GLN A 68 -4.08 8.71 10.07
N THR A 69 -2.85 9.17 9.87
CA THR A 69 -2.04 9.85 10.91
C THR A 69 -2.70 11.16 11.32
N LEU A 70 -3.06 12.01 10.35
CA LEU A 70 -3.77 13.27 10.60
C LEU A 70 -5.08 13.05 11.36
N PHE A 71 -5.84 12.00 11.02
CA PHE A 71 -7.07 11.65 11.74
C PHE A 71 -6.81 11.29 13.20
N ARG A 72 -5.77 10.49 13.48
CA ARG A 72 -5.36 10.12 14.85
C ARG A 72 -4.93 11.34 15.66
N GLU A 73 -4.14 12.23 15.07
CA GLU A 73 -3.67 13.46 15.71
C GLU A 73 -4.82 14.39 16.05
N ARG A 74 -5.75 14.62 15.13
CA ARG A 74 -6.97 15.42 15.38
C ARG A 74 -7.82 14.82 16.49
N SER A 75 -7.98 13.50 16.50
CA SER A 75 -8.74 12.80 17.54
C SER A 75 -8.08 12.96 18.92
N LYS A 76 -6.75 12.79 18.99
CA LYS A 76 -5.97 13.03 20.21
C LYS A 76 -6.10 14.46 20.71
N GLY A 77 -5.96 15.45 19.83
CA GLY A 77 -6.07 16.88 20.19
C GLY A 77 -7.48 17.29 20.65
N ARG A 78 -8.53 16.57 20.25
CA ARG A 78 -9.89 16.77 20.78
C ARG A 78 -10.04 16.21 22.19
N ILE A 79 -9.53 15.00 22.44
CA ILE A 79 -9.57 14.36 23.75
C ILE A 79 -8.79 15.18 24.77
N GLN A 80 -7.58 15.62 24.41
CA GLN A 80 -6.73 16.43 25.28
C GLN A 80 -7.43 17.73 25.73
N ARG A 81 -8.04 18.46 24.79
CA ARG A 81 -8.81 19.68 25.11
C ARG A 81 -10.00 19.41 26.01
N GLN A 82 -10.67 18.26 25.87
CA GLN A 82 -11.79 17.88 26.74
C GLN A 82 -11.33 17.60 28.18
N LEU A 83 -10.13 17.04 28.36
CA LEU A 83 -9.54 16.79 29.67
C LEU A 83 -9.04 18.07 30.34
N GLU A 84 -8.58 19.06 29.57
CA GLU A 84 -8.07 20.33 30.10
C GLU A 84 -9.17 21.27 30.63
N ILE A 85 -10.42 21.07 30.20
CA ILE A 85 -11.58 21.86 30.64
C ILE A 85 -12.43 21.14 31.70
N SER A 86 -12.03 19.93 32.12
CA SER A 86 -12.69 19.14 33.17
C SER A 86 -11.92 19.25 34.47
#